data_AF-A0A7Y2GQ63-F1
#
_entry.id   AF-A0A7Y2GQ63-F1
#
_cell.length_a   1.000
_cell.length_b   1.000
_cell.length_c   1.000
_cell.angle_alpha   90.00
_cell.angle_beta   90.00
_cell.angle_gamma   90.00
#
_symmetry.space_group_name_H-M   'P 1'
#
loop_
_entity.id
_entity.type
_entity.pdbx_description
1 polymer ?
#
loop_
_entity_poly.entity_id
_entity_poly.type
_entity_poly.pdbx_seq_one_letter_code
_entity_poly.pdbx_strand_id
1 'polypeptide(L)'
;HNMANIGYQGMSVRTKDKLVAPALQLLLGGGNDGNGNGRFADKVVKIPSKRGPEALRLILDDYNSNGNGVSYPDYYAEKGQMYFYDFLTPLSDVSNLTAEDFIDWGNTEKYKKEIGIGECAGVVIDLIATLLFESEEKIENAQEKFEEGKWAASIYHSYTSMVNSAKALLTAENEKVNTHSSIIKDFDEKFVTSGKISLGIGFEDLALQLNKNAPTEAFAKQYLQDAKKFLEKVEAFRKLELTEA
;
A
#
# COMPACT_ATOMS: atom_id res chain seq x y z
N HIS A 1 10.34 4.89 10.32
CA HIS A 1 11.64 4.24 10.13
C HIS A 1 12.71 5.20 9.60
N ASN A 2 12.58 5.72 8.38
CA ASN A 2 13.63 6.54 7.73
C ASN A 2 13.88 7.94 8.32
N MET A 3 13.03 8.42 9.23
CA MET A 3 13.18 9.73 9.89
C MET A 3 13.49 9.60 11.39
N ALA A 4 13.71 8.39 11.90
CA ALA A 4 14.02 8.16 13.30
C ALA A 4 15.53 8.26 13.53
N ASN A 5 15.92 8.78 14.71
CA ASN A 5 17.32 8.78 15.16
C ASN A 5 17.87 7.35 15.20
N ILE A 6 17.06 6.41 15.68
CA ILE A 6 17.29 4.97 15.67
C ILE A 6 16.02 4.30 15.12
N GLY A 7 16.08 3.82 13.89
CA GLY A 7 14.97 3.20 13.18
C GLY A 7 15.25 1.74 12.81
N TYR A 8 14.21 0.92 12.83
CA TYR A 8 14.25 -0.47 12.35
C TYR A 8 13.26 -0.64 11.23
N GLN A 9 13.66 -1.15 10.08
CA GLN A 9 12.76 -1.50 8.98
C GLN A 9 12.72 -3.02 8.82
N GLY A 10 11.52 -3.61 8.77
CA GLY A 10 11.32 -5.04 8.57
C GLY A 10 11.91 -5.52 7.24
N MET A 11 12.68 -6.61 7.28
CA MET A 11 13.38 -7.22 6.15
C MET A 11 13.46 -8.74 6.32
N SER A 12 14.15 -9.43 5.40
CA SER A 12 14.51 -10.85 5.55
C SER A 12 15.99 -11.09 5.24
N VAL A 13 16.56 -12.13 5.85
CA VAL A 13 17.89 -12.68 5.52
C VAL A 13 17.74 -14.09 4.94
N ARG A 14 18.69 -14.48 4.11
CA ARG A 14 18.79 -15.84 3.58
C ARG A 14 20.10 -16.45 4.04
N THR A 15 20.05 -17.66 4.62
CA THR A 15 21.25 -18.42 5.00
C THR A 15 21.92 -19.07 3.79
N LYS A 16 23.13 -19.63 3.96
CA LYS A 16 23.81 -20.41 2.91
C LYS A 16 22.97 -21.61 2.45
N ASP A 17 22.23 -22.22 3.37
CA ASP A 17 21.31 -23.34 3.11
C ASP A 17 19.96 -22.89 2.55
N LYS A 18 19.87 -21.64 2.09
CA LYS A 18 18.70 -21.01 1.45
C LYS A 18 17.46 -20.86 2.35
N LEU A 19 17.58 -21.11 3.66
CA LEU A 19 16.54 -20.83 4.63
C LEU A 19 16.34 -19.32 4.75
N VAL A 20 15.11 -18.88 4.98
CA VAL A 20 14.76 -17.46 5.11
C VAL A 20 14.35 -17.17 6.55
N ALA A 21 15.00 -16.18 7.18
CA ALA A 21 14.67 -15.72 8.52
C ALA A 21 14.24 -14.24 8.50
N PRO A 22 13.37 -13.83 9.42
CA PRO A 22 13.02 -12.43 9.62
C PRO A 22 14.26 -11.62 10.02
N ALA A 23 14.34 -10.40 9.50
CA ALA A 23 15.47 -9.52 9.72
C ALA A 23 15.01 -8.07 9.90
N LEU A 24 15.92 -7.23 10.37
CA LEU A 24 15.72 -5.79 10.50
C LEU A 24 16.86 -5.09 9.76
N GLN A 25 16.53 -4.11 8.93
CA GLN A 25 17.48 -3.10 8.49
C GLN A 25 17.52 -2.00 9.54
N LEU A 26 18.69 -1.83 10.16
CA LEU A 26 18.94 -0.73 11.07
C LEU A 26 19.20 0.55 10.27
N LEU A 27 18.50 1.61 10.66
CA LEU A 27 18.52 2.94 10.06
C LEU A 27 18.91 3.95 11.14
N LEU A 28 20.04 4.66 11.00
CA LEU A 28 20.51 5.58 12.03
C LEU A 28 20.70 7.00 11.51
N GLY A 29 20.55 8.00 12.38
CA GLY A 29 20.86 9.40 12.07
C GLY A 29 19.75 10.20 11.38
N GLY A 30 18.55 9.63 11.23
CA GLY A 30 17.40 10.37 10.72
C GLY A 30 16.81 11.29 11.78
N GLY A 31 16.17 12.38 11.39
CA GLY A 31 15.60 13.33 12.34
C GLY A 31 14.88 14.49 11.68
N ASN A 32 14.22 15.30 12.49
CA ASN A 32 13.60 16.57 12.06
C ASN A 32 14.37 17.72 12.70
N ASP A 33 15.03 18.52 11.87
CA ASP A 33 15.86 19.66 12.31
C ASP A 33 15.04 20.97 12.37
N GLY A 34 13.73 20.89 12.09
CA GLY A 34 12.83 22.04 12.08
C GLY A 34 12.94 22.88 10.80
N ASN A 35 12.06 23.89 10.69
CA ASN A 35 12.05 24.83 9.55
C ASN A 35 11.98 24.16 8.16
N GLY A 36 11.30 23.01 8.07
CA GLY A 36 11.20 22.24 6.82
C GLY A 36 12.43 21.39 6.49
N ASN A 37 13.44 21.36 7.35
CA ASN A 37 14.63 20.53 7.17
C ASN A 37 14.49 19.20 7.92
N GLY A 38 14.65 18.10 7.20
CA GLY A 38 14.67 16.76 7.76
C GLY A 38 15.87 15.98 7.24
N ARG A 39 16.40 15.10 8.08
CA ARG A 39 17.46 14.15 7.74
C ARG A 39 16.89 12.76 7.56
N PHE A 40 17.24 12.13 6.46
CA PHE A 40 17.00 10.71 6.27
C PHE A 40 18.06 9.90 6.99
N ALA A 41 17.64 8.84 7.66
CA ALA A 41 18.52 7.88 8.32
C ALA A 41 19.31 7.06 7.29
N ASP A 42 20.58 6.83 7.58
CA ASP A 42 21.45 5.96 6.79
C ASP A 42 21.09 4.49 7.02
N LYS A 43 21.19 3.68 5.96
CA LYS A 43 21.10 2.23 6.04
C LYS A 43 22.42 1.68 6.58
N VAL A 44 22.46 1.35 7.86
CA VAL A 44 23.69 0.91 8.52
C VAL A 44 23.92 -0.58 8.28
N VAL A 45 23.18 -1.46 8.96
CA VAL A 45 23.41 -2.91 8.89
C VAL A 45 22.09 -3.66 8.90
N LYS A 46 22.08 -4.85 8.27
CA LYS A 46 20.95 -5.77 8.33
C LYS A 46 21.26 -6.89 9.31
N ILE A 47 20.38 -7.13 10.27
CA ILE A 47 20.54 -8.12 11.35
C ILE A 47 19.32 -9.04 11.45
N PRO A 48 19.44 -10.29 11.94
CA PRO A 48 18.30 -11.13 12.30
C PRO A 48 17.36 -10.40 13.27
N SER A 49 16.04 -10.58 13.12
CA SER A 49 15.07 -9.75 13.85
C SER A 49 15.13 -9.92 15.36
N LYS A 50 15.50 -11.10 15.85
CA LYS A 50 15.68 -11.38 17.27
C LYS A 50 16.85 -10.62 17.91
N ARG A 51 17.80 -10.14 17.11
CA ARG A 51 18.95 -9.34 17.59
C ARG A 51 18.66 -7.83 17.64
N GLY A 52 17.46 -7.38 17.26
CA GLY A 52 17.04 -5.99 17.36
C GLY A 52 17.24 -5.38 18.75
N PRO A 53 16.77 -6.03 19.84
CA PRO A 53 16.97 -5.53 21.20
C PRO A 53 18.45 -5.44 21.61
N GLU A 54 19.30 -6.36 21.14
CA GLU A 54 20.74 -6.34 21.40
C GLU A 54 21.41 -5.17 20.68
N ALA A 55 21.09 -4.96 19.40
CA ALA A 55 21.58 -3.82 18.63
C ALA A 55 21.22 -2.49 19.31
N LEU A 56 19.98 -2.34 19.79
CA LEU A 56 19.57 -1.14 20.51
C LEU A 56 20.41 -0.91 21.78
N ARG A 57 20.67 -1.95 22.57
CA ARG A 57 21.50 -1.85 23.78
C ARG A 57 22.92 -1.40 23.43
N LEU A 58 23.56 -2.05 22.45
CA LEU A 58 24.91 -1.68 22.02
C LEU A 58 25.01 -0.21 21.61
N ILE A 59 24.05 0.29 20.84
CA ILE A 59 24.02 1.69 20.38
C ILE A 59 23.87 2.65 21.56
N LEU A 60 22.97 2.34 22.50
CA LEU A 60 22.73 3.20 23.66
C LEU A 60 23.91 3.17 24.63
N ASP A 61 24.52 2.02 24.85
CA ASP A 61 25.69 1.87 25.73
C ASP A 61 26.91 2.58 25.16
N ASP A 62 27.12 2.48 23.85
CA ASP A 62 28.17 3.20 23.13
C ASP A 62 27.95 4.73 23.23
N TYR A 63 26.74 5.21 22.97
CA TYR A 63 26.39 6.62 23.14
C TYR A 63 26.52 7.10 24.59
N ASN A 64 26.08 6.32 25.58
CA ASN A 64 26.22 6.68 26.99
C ASN A 64 27.70 6.80 27.41
N SER A 65 28.55 5.93 26.87
CA SER A 65 29.98 5.89 27.20
C SER A 65 30.78 6.98 26.47
N ASN A 66 30.39 7.31 25.24
CA ASN A 66 31.20 8.12 24.33
C ASN A 66 30.54 9.45 23.90
N GLY A 67 29.28 9.68 24.26
CA GLY A 67 28.47 10.81 23.78
C GLY A 67 28.80 12.15 24.43
N ASN A 68 29.52 12.17 25.55
CA ASN A 68 30.03 13.41 26.19
C ASN A 68 28.97 14.52 26.38
N GLY A 69 27.70 14.14 26.57
CA GLY A 69 26.58 15.06 26.79
C GLY A 69 26.01 15.73 25.53
N VAL A 70 26.51 15.42 24.33
CA VAL A 70 25.86 15.87 23.07
C VAL A 70 24.59 15.05 22.81
N SER A 71 23.69 15.53 21.95
CA SER A 71 22.51 14.77 21.56
C SER A 71 22.91 13.52 20.74
N TYR A 72 22.09 12.46 20.76
CA TYR A 72 22.37 11.27 19.94
C TYR A 72 22.53 11.57 18.43
N PRO A 73 21.68 12.43 17.81
CA PRO A 73 21.89 12.83 16.42
C PRO A 73 23.25 13.47 16.14
N ASP A 74 23.75 14.32 17.05
CA ASP A 74 25.04 14.98 16.89
C ASP A 74 26.19 13.99 17.09
N TYR A 75 26.06 13.11 18.08
CA TYR A 75 27.00 12.01 18.30
C TYR A 75 27.10 11.10 17.06
N TYR A 76 25.96 10.71 16.49
CA TYR A 76 25.94 9.91 15.27
C TYR A 76 26.57 10.66 14.09
N ALA A 77 26.28 11.96 13.93
CA ALA A 77 26.85 12.78 12.86
C ALA A 77 28.39 12.90 12.96
N GLU A 78 28.93 12.94 14.18
CA GLU A 78 30.38 12.97 14.43
C GLU A 78 31.05 11.62 14.09
N LYS A 79 30.45 10.51 14.50
CA LYS A 79 31.00 9.16 14.27
C LYS A 79 30.84 8.68 12.82
N GLY A 80 29.69 8.99 12.22
CA GLY A 80 29.31 8.59 10.87
C GLY A 80 28.86 7.12 10.74
N GLN A 81 28.25 6.82 9.59
CA GLN A 81 27.66 5.52 9.27
C GLN A 81 28.63 4.35 9.40
N MET A 82 29.87 4.50 8.91
CA MET A 82 30.82 3.39 8.83
C MET A 82 31.26 2.89 10.22
N TYR A 83 31.37 3.81 11.18
CA TYR A 83 31.66 3.46 12.58
C TYR A 83 30.61 2.48 13.13
N PHE A 84 29.33 2.83 12.98
CA PHE A 84 28.24 1.95 13.44
C PHE A 84 28.08 0.70 12.59
N TYR A 85 28.40 0.76 11.30
CA TYR A 85 28.43 -0.43 10.45
C TYR A 85 29.44 -1.44 10.99
N ASP A 86 30.69 -1.05 11.20
CA ASP A 86 31.73 -1.95 11.71
C ASP A 86 31.39 -2.45 13.11
N PHE A 87 30.89 -1.56 13.97
CA PHE A 87 30.49 -1.89 15.35
C PHE A 87 29.37 -2.92 15.42
N LEU A 88 28.38 -2.83 14.53
CA LEU A 88 27.17 -3.68 14.57
C LEU A 88 27.21 -4.85 13.58
N THR A 89 28.17 -4.88 12.66
CA THR A 89 28.39 -5.99 11.72
C THR A 89 28.47 -7.37 12.40
N PRO A 90 29.06 -7.54 13.59
CA PRO A 90 29.03 -8.83 14.28
C PRO A 90 27.61 -9.39 14.50
N LEU A 91 26.60 -8.53 14.68
CA LEU A 91 25.20 -8.96 14.83
C LEU A 91 24.57 -9.43 13.51
N SER A 92 25.20 -9.20 12.37
CA SER A 92 24.69 -9.60 11.05
C SER A 92 24.96 -11.07 10.70
N ASP A 93 25.75 -11.78 11.49
CA ASP A 93 26.15 -13.16 11.17
C ASP A 93 24.93 -14.10 11.11
N VAL A 94 24.77 -14.78 9.99
CA VAL A 94 23.67 -15.74 9.74
C VAL A 94 24.12 -17.20 9.81
N SER A 95 25.39 -17.46 10.14
CA SER A 95 25.94 -18.81 10.24
C SER A 95 25.59 -19.53 11.55
N ASN A 96 25.19 -18.77 12.57
CA ASN A 96 24.91 -19.23 13.93
C ASN A 96 23.43 -19.07 14.32
N LEU A 97 22.51 -19.06 13.35
CA LEU A 97 21.07 -18.97 13.62
C LEU A 97 20.52 -20.26 14.24
N THR A 98 19.66 -20.10 15.22
CA THR A 98 18.92 -21.16 15.91
C THR A 98 17.53 -21.32 15.30
N ALA A 99 16.79 -22.36 15.71
CA ALA A 99 15.42 -22.58 15.23
C ALA A 99 14.47 -21.40 15.53
N GLU A 100 14.68 -20.70 16.65
CA GLU A 100 13.85 -19.58 17.10
C GLU A 100 14.08 -18.32 16.26
N ASP A 101 15.26 -18.17 15.65
CA ASP A 101 15.55 -17.07 14.73
C ASP A 101 14.73 -17.15 13.44
N PHE A 102 14.12 -18.30 13.14
CA PHE A 102 13.21 -18.48 12.00
C PHE A 102 11.74 -18.26 12.37
N ILE A 103 11.43 -17.79 13.57
CA ILE A 103 10.06 -17.48 14.02
C ILE A 103 9.99 -15.98 14.28
N ASP A 104 9.02 -15.29 13.67
CA ASP A 104 8.93 -13.84 13.86
C ASP A 104 8.41 -13.47 15.25
N TRP A 105 8.60 -12.22 15.66
CA TRP A 105 8.04 -11.69 16.89
C TRP A 105 6.52 -11.80 16.87
N GLY A 106 5.93 -12.32 17.96
CA GLY A 106 4.48 -12.50 18.08
C GLY A 106 3.89 -13.67 17.29
N ASN A 107 4.72 -14.49 16.62
CA ASN A 107 4.30 -15.68 15.90
C ASN A 107 4.81 -16.96 16.57
N THR A 108 4.21 -18.10 16.22
CA THR A 108 4.63 -19.45 16.63
C THR A 108 5.05 -20.32 15.44
N GLU A 109 4.66 -19.94 14.22
CA GLU A 109 5.03 -20.62 13.00
C GLU A 109 6.35 -20.12 12.41
N LYS A 110 6.98 -20.95 11.57
CA LYS A 110 8.18 -20.55 10.83
C LYS A 110 7.86 -19.42 9.86
N TYR A 111 8.72 -18.42 9.85
CA TYR A 111 8.66 -17.27 8.96
C TYR A 111 8.57 -17.71 7.50
N LYS A 112 7.57 -17.17 6.82
CA LYS A 112 7.43 -17.21 5.37
C LYS A 112 7.51 -15.78 4.88
N LYS A 113 8.29 -15.56 3.82
CA LYS A 113 8.35 -14.25 3.18
C LYS A 113 7.07 -14.04 2.37
N GLU A 114 6.03 -13.61 3.05
CA GLU A 114 4.77 -13.18 2.46
C GLU A 114 4.70 -11.66 2.58
N ILE A 115 4.33 -10.98 1.50
CA ILE A 115 4.06 -9.54 1.57
C ILE A 115 2.66 -9.44 2.16
N GLY A 116 2.58 -9.24 3.48
CA GLY A 116 1.31 -8.99 4.16
C GLY A 116 0.71 -7.67 3.67
N ILE A 117 -0.62 -7.67 3.46
CA ILE A 117 -1.37 -6.44 3.25
C ILE A 117 -1.32 -5.65 4.57
N GLY A 118 -0.63 -4.50 4.60
CA GLY A 118 -0.65 -3.58 5.74
C GLY A 118 0.64 -3.45 6.58
N GLU A 119 1.73 -4.17 6.29
CA GLU A 119 2.93 -4.15 7.14
C GLU A 119 3.83 -2.90 7.01
N CYS A 120 3.47 -1.95 6.16
CA CYS A 120 4.24 -0.71 6.02
C CYS A 120 3.33 0.48 5.72
N ALA A 121 2.62 0.96 6.75
CA ALA A 121 2.13 2.34 6.87
C ALA A 121 1.63 3.00 5.57
N GLY A 122 0.52 2.51 5.04
CA GLY A 122 -0.61 3.41 4.77
C GLY A 122 -1.59 3.17 5.90
N VAL A 123 -2.42 4.13 6.27
CA VAL A 123 -3.59 3.88 7.13
C VAL A 123 -4.23 2.54 6.70
N VAL A 124 -4.79 1.76 7.63
CA VAL A 124 -5.74 0.68 7.28
C VAL A 124 -6.96 1.39 6.71
N ILE A 125 -6.79 1.95 5.52
CA ILE A 125 -7.80 2.58 4.72
C ILE A 125 -8.57 1.37 4.23
N ASP A 126 -9.86 1.37 4.50
CA ASP A 126 -10.76 0.51 3.78
C ASP A 126 -10.62 0.87 2.29
N LEU A 127 -9.75 0.12 1.60
CA LEU A 127 -9.40 0.36 0.21
C LEU A 127 -10.65 0.32 -0.66
N ILE A 128 -11.64 -0.50 -0.28
CA ILE A 128 -12.91 -0.59 -0.98
C ILE A 128 -13.69 0.70 -0.78
N ALA A 129 -13.85 1.16 0.47
CA ALA A 129 -14.52 2.44 0.76
C ALA A 129 -13.84 3.63 0.07
N THR A 130 -12.50 3.66 0.03
CA THR A 130 -11.76 4.70 -0.69
C THR A 130 -11.97 4.64 -2.19
N LEU A 131 -11.98 3.45 -2.80
CA LEU A 131 -12.28 3.30 -4.22
C LEU A 131 -13.70 3.76 -4.57
N LEU A 132 -14.67 3.55 -3.67
CA LEU A 132 -16.05 4.03 -3.83
C LEU A 132 -16.13 5.55 -3.70
N PHE A 133 -15.51 6.13 -2.67
CA PHE A 133 -15.42 7.59 -2.51
C PHE A 133 -14.74 8.26 -3.71
N GLU A 134 -13.63 7.69 -4.19
CA GLU A 134 -12.97 8.14 -5.41
C GLU A 134 -13.84 7.98 -6.67
N SER A 135 -14.82 7.07 -6.67
CA SER A 135 -15.76 6.90 -7.77
C SER A 135 -16.83 8.00 -7.74
N GLU A 136 -17.31 8.38 -6.56
CA GLU A 136 -18.21 9.53 -6.34
C GLU A 136 -17.56 10.83 -6.82
N GLU A 137 -16.32 11.10 -6.40
CA GLU A 137 -15.56 12.29 -6.85
C GLU A 137 -15.42 12.34 -8.38
N LYS A 138 -15.23 11.18 -9.03
CA LYS A 138 -15.19 11.11 -10.51
C LYS A 138 -16.55 11.39 -11.14
N ILE A 139 -17.66 11.00 -10.51
CA ILE A 139 -19.00 11.39 -10.96
C ILE A 139 -19.20 12.91 -10.83
N GLU A 140 -18.76 13.52 -9.74
CA GLU A 140 -18.84 14.97 -9.53
C GLU A 140 -18.04 15.73 -10.61
N ASN A 141 -16.80 15.30 -10.85
CA ASN A 141 -15.98 15.84 -11.93
C ASN A 141 -16.66 15.64 -13.31
N ALA A 142 -17.25 14.47 -13.56
CA ALA A 142 -17.97 14.23 -14.81
C ALA A 142 -19.18 15.16 -14.98
N GLN A 143 -19.90 15.47 -13.91
CA GLN A 143 -21.02 16.40 -13.88
C GLN A 143 -20.55 17.85 -14.14
N GLU A 144 -19.50 18.31 -13.46
CA GLU A 144 -18.92 19.64 -13.69
C GLU A 144 -18.47 19.80 -15.15
N LYS A 145 -17.75 18.82 -15.70
CA LYS A 145 -17.29 18.87 -17.10
C LYS A 145 -18.43 18.78 -18.10
N PHE A 146 -19.55 18.13 -17.76
CA PHE A 146 -20.76 18.17 -18.57
C PHE A 146 -21.33 19.60 -18.60
N GLU A 147 -21.47 20.24 -17.45
CA GLU A 147 -22.00 21.61 -17.33
C GLU A 147 -21.13 22.66 -18.05
N GLU A 148 -19.81 22.45 -18.08
CA GLU A 148 -18.86 23.26 -18.85
C GLU A 148 -18.94 23.03 -20.38
N GLY A 149 -19.75 22.10 -20.87
CA GLY A 149 -19.81 21.72 -22.29
C GLY A 149 -18.64 20.85 -22.77
N LYS A 150 -17.83 20.31 -21.85
CA LYS A 150 -16.66 19.47 -22.15
C LYS A 150 -17.06 17.99 -22.19
N TRP A 151 -17.85 17.62 -23.20
CA TRP A 151 -18.45 16.28 -23.35
C TRP A 151 -17.44 15.13 -23.25
N ALA A 152 -16.31 15.22 -23.96
CA ALA A 152 -15.29 14.19 -23.94
C ALA A 152 -14.67 13.99 -22.54
N ALA A 153 -14.46 15.07 -21.79
CA ALA A 153 -13.94 15.00 -20.42
C ALA A 153 -14.98 14.39 -19.47
N SER A 154 -16.25 14.78 -19.59
CA SER A 154 -17.35 14.18 -18.84
C SER A 154 -17.45 12.67 -19.06
N ILE A 155 -17.35 12.21 -20.32
CA ILE A 155 -17.35 10.79 -20.68
C ILE A 155 -16.15 10.06 -20.05
N TYR A 156 -14.96 10.64 -20.11
CA TYR A 156 -13.76 10.06 -19.51
C TYR A 156 -13.90 9.90 -18.00
N HIS A 157 -14.35 10.93 -17.28
CA HIS A 157 -14.58 10.85 -15.84
C HIS A 157 -15.67 9.82 -15.48
N SER A 158 -16.75 9.75 -16.26
CA SER A 158 -17.80 8.72 -16.10
C SER A 158 -17.25 7.31 -16.26
N TYR A 159 -16.42 7.07 -17.28
CA TYR A 159 -15.74 5.79 -17.49
C TYR A 159 -14.82 5.42 -16.34
N THR A 160 -13.98 6.35 -15.88
CA THR A 160 -13.05 6.09 -14.78
C THR A 160 -13.77 5.82 -13.46
N SER A 161 -14.93 6.46 -13.22
CA SER A 161 -15.80 6.14 -12.08
C SER A 161 -16.25 4.68 -12.15
N MET A 162 -16.82 4.24 -13.27
CA MET A 162 -17.28 2.85 -13.44
C MET A 162 -16.17 1.82 -13.25
N VAL A 163 -14.98 2.06 -13.83
CA VAL A 163 -13.84 1.14 -13.65
C VAL A 163 -13.36 1.11 -12.19
N ASN A 164 -13.33 2.25 -11.50
CA ASN A 164 -12.97 2.28 -10.07
C ASN A 164 -14.02 1.58 -9.20
N SER A 165 -15.31 1.74 -9.49
CA SER A 165 -16.39 1.05 -8.76
C SER A 165 -16.33 -0.47 -8.96
N ALA A 166 -16.09 -0.93 -10.20
CA ALA A 166 -15.87 -2.34 -10.49
C ALA A 166 -14.64 -2.91 -9.76
N LYS A 167 -13.54 -2.13 -9.76
CA LYS A 167 -12.31 -2.45 -9.02
C LYS A 167 -12.57 -2.60 -7.52
N ALA A 168 -13.45 -1.79 -6.93
CA ALA A 168 -13.78 -1.86 -5.51
C ALA A 168 -14.36 -3.24 -5.14
N LEU A 169 -15.35 -3.74 -5.87
CA LEU A 169 -15.95 -5.05 -5.60
C LEU A 169 -15.01 -6.22 -5.92
N LEU A 170 -14.25 -6.13 -7.00
CA LEU A 170 -13.23 -7.16 -7.30
C LEU A 170 -12.16 -7.22 -6.19
N THR A 171 -11.78 -6.07 -5.63
CA THR A 171 -10.86 -6.02 -4.49
C THR A 171 -11.46 -6.70 -3.26
N ALA A 172 -12.76 -6.57 -3.03
CA ALA A 172 -13.46 -7.27 -1.95
C ALA A 172 -13.39 -8.80 -2.07
N GLU A 173 -13.46 -9.30 -3.31
CA GLU A 173 -13.34 -10.74 -3.63
C GLU A 173 -11.86 -11.21 -3.73
N ASN A 174 -10.89 -10.39 -3.30
CA ASN A 174 -9.44 -10.65 -3.41
C ASN A 174 -8.94 -10.91 -4.85
N GLU A 175 -9.58 -10.28 -5.84
CA GLU A 175 -9.21 -10.42 -7.25
C GLU A 175 -8.07 -9.52 -7.70
N LYS A 176 -7.37 -9.93 -8.76
CA LYS A 176 -6.25 -9.16 -9.32
C LYS A 176 -6.75 -8.01 -10.20
N VAL A 177 -6.62 -6.79 -9.72
CA VAL A 177 -7.13 -5.57 -10.38
C VAL A 177 -6.02 -4.70 -11.00
N ASN A 178 -5.21 -5.28 -11.88
CA ASN A 178 -3.99 -4.65 -12.38
C ASN A 178 -4.18 -3.77 -13.64
N THR A 179 -5.20 -4.02 -14.45
CA THR A 179 -5.46 -3.28 -15.70
C THR A 179 -6.94 -3.01 -15.89
N HIS A 180 -7.31 -1.97 -16.62
CA HIS A 180 -8.73 -1.69 -16.92
C HIS A 180 -9.39 -2.84 -17.68
N SER A 181 -8.69 -3.46 -18.64
CA SER A 181 -9.23 -4.58 -19.41
C SER A 181 -9.54 -5.81 -18.56
N SER A 182 -8.67 -6.14 -17.60
CA SER A 182 -8.92 -7.25 -16.66
C SER A 182 -10.06 -6.91 -15.72
N ILE A 183 -10.09 -5.70 -15.16
CA ILE A 183 -11.18 -5.23 -14.28
C ILE A 183 -12.55 -5.34 -14.98
N ILE A 184 -12.65 -4.86 -16.22
CA ILE A 184 -13.91 -4.88 -16.96
C ILE A 184 -14.38 -6.31 -17.20
N LYS A 185 -13.49 -7.17 -17.70
CA LYS A 185 -13.79 -8.57 -17.99
C LYS A 185 -14.16 -9.35 -16.73
N ASP A 186 -13.34 -9.24 -15.69
CA ASP A 186 -13.50 -10.00 -14.45
C ASP A 186 -14.77 -9.56 -13.70
N PHE A 187 -15.13 -8.28 -13.76
CA PHE A 187 -16.40 -7.81 -13.20
C PHE A 187 -17.59 -8.41 -13.92
N ASP A 188 -17.55 -8.48 -15.25
CA ASP A 188 -18.60 -9.09 -16.05
C ASP A 188 -18.76 -10.58 -15.76
N GLU A 189 -17.66 -11.31 -15.64
CA GLU A 189 -17.69 -12.74 -15.32
C GLU A 189 -18.21 -12.98 -13.89
N LYS A 190 -17.73 -12.21 -12.91
CA LYS A 190 -17.94 -12.51 -11.48
C LYS A 190 -19.18 -11.90 -10.87
N PHE A 191 -19.64 -10.77 -11.39
CA PHE A 191 -20.79 -10.05 -10.83
C PHE A 191 -22.00 -10.03 -11.76
N VAL A 192 -21.81 -9.87 -13.08
CA VAL A 192 -22.93 -9.75 -14.02
C VAL A 192 -23.39 -11.11 -14.52
N THR A 193 -22.48 -11.91 -15.08
CA THR A 193 -22.78 -13.25 -15.63
C THR A 193 -23.22 -14.23 -14.55
N SER A 194 -22.67 -14.09 -13.35
CA SER A 194 -23.07 -14.87 -12.17
C SER A 194 -24.46 -14.47 -11.63
N GLY A 195 -25.03 -13.35 -12.09
CA GLY A 195 -26.31 -12.83 -11.63
C GLY A 195 -26.27 -12.09 -10.29
N LYS A 196 -25.10 -11.87 -9.68
CA LYS A 196 -24.95 -11.11 -8.43
C LYS A 196 -25.42 -9.65 -8.57
N ILE A 197 -25.13 -9.01 -9.70
CA ILE A 197 -25.52 -7.65 -10.04
C ILE A 197 -26.21 -7.65 -11.40
N SER A 198 -27.46 -7.19 -11.44
CA SER A 198 -28.21 -7.06 -12.69
C SER A 198 -28.06 -5.68 -13.30
N LEU A 199 -27.40 -5.58 -14.45
CA LEU A 199 -27.23 -4.33 -15.21
C LEU A 199 -28.17 -4.21 -16.42
N GLY A 200 -28.79 -5.30 -16.86
CA GLY A 200 -29.60 -5.37 -18.08
C GLY A 200 -28.79 -5.54 -19.37
N ILE A 201 -27.50 -5.18 -19.35
CA ILE A 201 -26.48 -5.45 -20.38
C ILE A 201 -25.19 -5.91 -19.70
N GLY A 202 -24.21 -6.40 -20.48
CA GLY A 202 -22.86 -6.65 -19.95
C GLY A 202 -22.19 -5.36 -19.48
N PHE A 203 -21.42 -5.43 -18.40
CA PHE A 203 -20.60 -4.34 -17.91
C PHE A 203 -19.55 -3.92 -18.95
N GLU A 204 -18.96 -4.85 -19.69
CA GLU A 204 -18.05 -4.52 -20.80
C GLU A 204 -18.77 -3.70 -21.87
N ASP A 205 -19.98 -4.10 -22.24
CA ASP A 205 -20.79 -3.37 -23.20
C ASP A 205 -21.22 -1.99 -22.69
N LEU A 206 -21.46 -1.86 -21.37
CA LEU A 206 -21.73 -0.59 -20.73
C LEU A 206 -20.49 0.31 -20.72
N ALA A 207 -19.37 -0.18 -20.19
CA ALA A 207 -18.16 0.59 -19.95
C ALA A 207 -17.41 0.94 -21.25
N LEU A 208 -17.56 0.16 -22.33
CA LEU A 208 -16.85 0.41 -23.60
C LEU A 208 -17.68 1.20 -24.62
N GLN A 209 -18.83 1.76 -24.25
CA GLN A 209 -19.61 2.63 -25.14
C GLN A 209 -18.84 3.87 -25.60
N LEU A 210 -17.89 4.36 -24.80
CA LEU A 210 -17.04 5.50 -25.18
C LEU A 210 -16.20 5.25 -26.45
N ASN A 211 -15.90 3.98 -26.77
CA ASN A 211 -15.18 3.61 -27.99
C ASN A 211 -16.10 3.50 -29.20
N LYS A 212 -17.41 3.39 -28.97
CA LYS A 212 -18.42 3.13 -30.01
C LYS A 212 -19.20 4.40 -30.38
N ASN A 213 -19.14 5.46 -29.56
CA ASN A 213 -19.95 6.66 -29.70
C ASN A 213 -19.09 7.92 -29.79
N ALA A 214 -19.50 8.87 -30.63
CA ALA A 214 -18.90 10.19 -30.67
C ALA A 214 -19.26 10.99 -29.39
N PRO A 215 -18.35 11.85 -28.89
CA PRO A 215 -18.56 12.62 -27.65
C PRO A 215 -19.51 13.79 -27.87
N THR A 216 -20.80 13.47 -28.04
CA THR A 216 -21.90 14.43 -28.13
C THR A 216 -22.47 14.74 -26.76
N GLU A 217 -23.17 15.88 -26.62
CA GLU A 217 -23.89 16.23 -25.41
C GLU A 217 -24.89 15.13 -25.00
N ALA A 218 -25.66 14.62 -25.96
CA ALA A 218 -26.65 13.56 -25.70
C ALA A 218 -25.99 12.29 -25.14
N PHE A 219 -24.88 11.86 -25.74
CA PHE A 219 -24.16 10.68 -25.26
C PHE A 219 -23.50 10.94 -23.90
N ALA A 220 -22.83 12.07 -23.70
CA ALA A 220 -22.21 12.42 -22.43
C ALA A 220 -23.25 12.45 -21.29
N LYS A 221 -24.44 13.02 -21.53
CA LYS A 221 -25.54 13.04 -20.57
C LYS A 221 -26.00 11.65 -20.20
N GLN A 222 -26.25 10.79 -21.20
CA GLN A 222 -26.70 9.43 -20.98
C GLN A 222 -25.65 8.60 -20.23
N TYR A 223 -24.40 8.67 -20.68
CA TYR A 223 -23.28 7.90 -20.13
C TYR A 223 -22.95 8.29 -18.68
N LEU A 224 -23.06 9.59 -18.34
CA LEU A 224 -22.95 10.07 -16.96
C LEU A 224 -24.06 9.50 -16.07
N GLN A 225 -25.31 9.46 -16.55
CA GLN A 225 -26.42 8.87 -15.80
C GLN A 225 -26.24 7.37 -15.61
N ASP A 226 -25.71 6.68 -16.60
CA ASP A 226 -25.43 5.25 -16.48
C ASP A 226 -24.29 4.97 -15.49
N ALA A 227 -23.24 5.79 -15.48
CA ALA A 227 -22.17 5.70 -14.48
C ALA A 227 -22.68 5.95 -13.05
N LYS A 228 -23.57 6.92 -12.85
CA LYS A 228 -24.24 7.18 -11.55
C LYS A 228 -25.02 5.95 -11.08
N LYS A 229 -25.90 5.40 -11.93
CA LYS A 229 -26.69 4.21 -11.62
C LYS A 229 -25.82 2.99 -11.35
N PHE A 230 -24.70 2.86 -12.06
CA PHE A 230 -23.76 1.77 -11.85
C PHE A 230 -23.12 1.86 -10.46
N LEU A 231 -22.63 3.03 -10.06
CA LEU A 231 -22.08 3.28 -8.72
C LEU A 231 -23.12 2.95 -7.63
N GLU A 232 -24.35 3.45 -7.77
CA GLU A 232 -25.45 3.16 -6.82
C GLU A 232 -25.69 1.65 -6.65
N LYS A 233 -25.65 0.89 -7.75
CA LYS A 233 -25.80 -0.58 -7.70
C LYS A 233 -24.63 -1.26 -7.00
N VAL A 234 -23.42 -0.80 -7.26
CA VAL A 234 -22.20 -1.32 -6.62
C VAL A 234 -22.24 -1.05 -5.11
N GLU A 235 -22.62 0.14 -4.69
CA GLU A 235 -22.74 0.51 -3.27
C GLU A 235 -23.85 -0.26 -2.57
N ALA A 236 -25.00 -0.42 -3.21
CA ALA A 236 -26.10 -1.21 -2.69
C ALA A 236 -25.67 -2.68 -2.49
N PHE A 237 -24.95 -3.26 -3.46
CA PHE A 237 -24.39 -4.60 -3.34
C PHE A 237 -23.41 -4.70 -2.16
N ARG A 238 -22.46 -3.76 -2.08
CA ARG A 238 -21.46 -3.74 -1.00
C ARG A 238 -22.09 -3.62 0.38
N LYS A 239 -23.14 -2.80 0.51
CA LYS A 239 -23.88 -2.63 1.76
C LYS A 239 -24.57 -3.93 2.19
N LEU A 240 -25.17 -4.66 1.25
CA LEU A 240 -25.78 -5.96 1.53
C LEU A 240 -24.74 -6.98 2.00
N GLU A 241 -23.61 -7.07 1.28
CA GLU A 241 -22.50 -7.96 1.64
C GLU A 241 -21.98 -7.71 3.07
N LEU A 242 -21.84 -6.44 3.47
CA LEU A 242 -21.41 -6.06 4.83
C LEU A 242 -22.46 -6.34 5.91
N THR A 243 -23.74 -6.45 5.57
CA THR A 243 -24.79 -6.83 6.52
C THR A 243 -24.97 -8.33 6.68
N GLU A 244 -24.51 -9.11 5.69
CA GLU A 244 -24.59 -10.57 5.67
C GLU A 244 -23.31 -11.27 6.18
N ALA A 245 -22.21 -10.52 6.33
CA ALA A 245 -20.92 -10.96 6.89
C ALA A 245 -20.88 -10.90 8.42
#